data_AF-A0A849QD12-F1
#
_entry.id   AF-A0A849QD12-F1
#
_cell.length_a   1.000
_cell.length_b   1.000
_cell.length_c   1.000
_cell.angle_alpha   90.00
_cell.angle_beta   90.00
_cell.angle_gamma   90.00
#
_symmetry.space_group_name_H-M   'P 1'
#
loop_
_entity.id
_entity.type
_entity.pdbx_description
1 polymer ?
#
loop_
_entity_poly.entity_id
_entity_poly.type
_entity_poly.pdbx_seq_one_letter_code
_entity_poly.pdbx_strand_id
1 'polypeptide(L)'
;MPSPKKYKKIAGLFERATGGTDKFLDACWDTKYLATTDLDRARNEFRRLAKQTLASQNTVIPSEGAYVAQLSSLLTLMETKQSDAELTSALKELRVTYLRSVLHPAVRNYMKDTSKPAADVKKLYDNVAMMNGLLGVVDFFGKIEQP
;
A
#
# COMPACT_ATOMS: atom_id res chain seq x y z
N MET A 1 -22.57 0.37 20.57
CA MET A 1 -21.14 0.10 20.87
C MET A 1 -20.80 -1.33 20.48
N PRO A 2 -19.60 -1.63 19.94
CA PRO A 2 -19.18 -3.00 19.62
C PRO A 2 -19.08 -3.86 20.89
N SER A 3 -19.35 -5.16 20.80
CA SER A 3 -19.28 -6.06 21.96
C SER A 3 -17.82 -6.38 22.36
N PRO A 4 -17.53 -6.70 23.63
CA PRO A 4 -16.17 -7.03 24.09
C PRO A 4 -15.47 -8.13 23.28
N LYS A 5 -16.24 -9.12 22.80
CA LYS A 5 -15.73 -10.17 21.88
C LYS A 5 -15.26 -9.60 20.53
N LYS A 6 -15.89 -8.54 20.00
CA LYS A 6 -15.45 -7.87 18.76
C LYS A 6 -14.13 -7.11 18.97
N TYR A 7 -13.93 -6.47 20.12
CA TYR A 7 -12.66 -5.80 20.43
C TYR A 7 -11.49 -6.78 20.54
N LYS A 8 -11.69 -7.91 21.23
CA LYS A 8 -10.66 -8.96 21.33
C LYS A 8 -10.28 -9.55 19.96
N LYS A 9 -11.26 -9.68 19.05
CA LYS A 9 -11.03 -10.10 17.66
C LYS A 9 -10.20 -9.08 16.86
N ILE A 10 -10.52 -7.80 17.00
CA ILE A 10 -9.79 -6.71 16.34
C ILE A 10 -8.35 -6.63 16.87
N ALA A 11 -8.16 -6.71 18.19
CA ALA A 11 -6.84 -6.72 18.81
C ALA A 11 -5.97 -7.88 18.30
N GLY A 12 -6.49 -9.11 18.25
CA GLY A 12 -5.75 -10.25 17.73
C GLY A 12 -5.44 -10.18 16.22
N LEU A 13 -6.18 -9.38 15.44
CA LEU A 13 -5.87 -9.08 14.05
C LEU A 13 -4.71 -8.09 13.94
N PHE A 14 -4.72 -7.03 14.77
CA PHE A 14 -3.64 -6.06 14.83
C PHE A 14 -2.32 -6.69 15.29
N GLU A 15 -2.33 -7.51 16.34
CA GLU A 15 -1.14 -8.22 16.85
C GLU A 15 -0.51 -9.14 15.79
N ARG A 16 -1.34 -9.74 14.92
CA ARG A 16 -0.84 -10.62 13.86
C ARG A 16 -0.37 -9.84 12.66
N ALA A 17 -0.90 -8.65 12.39
CA ALA A 17 -0.60 -7.88 11.19
C ALA A 17 0.81 -7.26 11.18
N THR A 18 1.42 -7.05 12.34
CA THR A 18 2.63 -6.22 12.52
C THR A 18 3.98 -6.90 12.25
N GLY A 19 4.11 -7.79 11.26
CA GLY A 19 5.38 -8.54 11.10
C GLY A 19 5.78 -8.99 9.70
N GLY A 20 5.16 -8.46 8.63
CA GLY A 20 5.44 -8.90 7.25
C GLY A 20 6.11 -7.87 6.34
N THR A 21 6.08 -6.59 6.71
CA THR A 21 6.37 -5.48 5.78
C THR A 21 7.68 -4.75 6.08
N ASP A 22 8.38 -5.12 7.15
CA ASP A 22 9.50 -4.32 7.69
C ASP A 22 10.58 -4.08 6.65
N LYS A 23 11.04 -5.13 5.96
CA LYS A 23 12.03 -5.01 4.87
C LYS A 23 11.59 -4.07 3.74
N PHE A 24 10.30 -4.04 3.43
CA PHE A 24 9.76 -3.15 2.41
C PHE A 24 9.77 -1.69 2.90
N LEU A 25 9.39 -1.48 4.16
CA LEU A 25 9.39 -0.15 4.78
C LEU A 25 10.82 0.38 4.96
N ASP A 26 11.78 -0.48 5.29
CA ASP A 26 13.21 -0.15 5.33
C ASP A 26 13.68 0.31 3.95
N ALA A 27 13.33 -0.42 2.88
CA ALA A 27 13.68 -0.01 1.52
C ALA A 27 13.02 1.33 1.13
N CYS A 28 11.82 1.63 1.64
CA CYS A 28 11.21 2.95 1.47
C CYS A 28 12.02 4.04 2.20
N TRP A 29 12.53 3.77 3.39
CA TRP A 29 13.41 4.69 4.11
C TRP A 29 14.74 4.91 3.38
N ASP A 30 15.37 3.85 2.92
CA ASP A 30 16.61 3.92 2.13
C ASP A 30 16.42 4.75 0.86
N THR A 31 15.26 4.62 0.21
CA THR A 31 14.91 5.40 -0.98
C THR A 31 14.78 6.90 -0.67
N LYS A 32 14.20 7.26 0.49
CA LYS A 32 14.16 8.67 0.93
C LYS A 32 15.56 9.19 1.22
N TYR A 33 16.38 8.40 1.91
CA TYR A 33 17.76 8.79 2.19
C TYR A 33 18.53 9.04 0.89
N LEU A 34 18.42 8.12 -0.08
CA LEU A 34 19.03 8.25 -1.39
C LEU A 34 18.62 9.54 -2.11
N ALA A 35 17.35 9.95 -1.99
CA ALA A 35 16.84 11.17 -2.62
C ALA A 35 17.52 12.45 -2.14
N THR A 36 18.15 12.44 -0.95
CA THR A 36 18.93 13.58 -0.45
C THR A 36 20.25 13.78 -1.20
N THR A 37 20.74 12.74 -1.88
CA THR A 37 22.01 12.76 -2.61
C THR A 37 21.87 12.56 -4.12
N ASP A 38 20.84 11.81 -4.55
CA ASP A 38 20.61 11.43 -5.94
C ASP A 38 19.11 11.15 -6.15
N LEU A 39 18.38 12.21 -6.51
CA LEU A 39 16.92 12.16 -6.67
C LEU A 39 16.49 11.27 -7.86
N ASP A 40 17.24 11.28 -8.96
CA ASP A 40 16.90 10.48 -10.14
C ASP A 40 17.05 8.99 -9.87
N ARG A 41 18.10 8.59 -9.16
CA ARG A 41 18.26 7.20 -8.72
C ARG A 41 17.20 6.82 -7.69
N ALA A 42 16.86 7.69 -6.76
CA ALA A 42 15.77 7.45 -5.80
C ALA A 42 14.42 7.25 -6.49
N ARG A 43 14.11 8.03 -7.54
CA ARG A 43 12.90 7.86 -8.36
C ARG A 43 12.86 6.51 -9.08
N ASN A 44 14.01 6.06 -9.60
CA ASN A 44 14.09 4.74 -10.22
C ASN A 44 13.88 3.62 -9.19
N GLU A 45 14.43 3.77 -7.98
CA GLU A 45 14.24 2.81 -6.89
C GLU A 45 12.79 2.79 -6.39
N PHE A 46 12.15 3.95 -6.28
CA PHE A 46 10.71 4.06 -6.00
C PHE A 46 9.88 3.29 -7.03
N ARG A 47 10.12 3.51 -8.34
CA ARG A 47 9.40 2.77 -9.40
C ARG A 47 9.61 1.26 -9.28
N ARG A 48 10.83 0.82 -8.94
CA ARG A 48 11.15 -0.60 -8.71
C ARG A 48 10.35 -1.15 -7.54
N LEU A 49 10.34 -0.47 -6.39
CA LEU A 49 9.58 -0.85 -5.19
C LEU A 49 8.07 -0.88 -5.44
N ALA A 50 7.55 0.13 -6.14
CA ALA A 50 6.14 0.23 -6.49
C ALA A 50 5.72 -0.93 -7.40
N LYS A 51 6.47 -1.23 -8.45
CA LYS A 51 6.20 -2.39 -9.32
C LYS A 51 6.25 -3.71 -8.54
N GLN A 52 7.26 -3.90 -7.69
CA GLN A 52 7.38 -5.12 -6.87
C GLN A 52 6.20 -5.31 -5.92
N THR A 53 5.63 -4.24 -5.39
CA THR A 53 4.52 -4.30 -4.42
C THR A 53 3.17 -4.40 -5.09
N LEU A 54 2.96 -3.59 -6.12
CA LEU A 54 1.64 -3.39 -6.72
C LEU A 54 1.36 -4.41 -7.82
N ALA A 55 2.39 -4.99 -8.46
CA ALA A 55 2.25 -6.04 -9.46
C ALA A 55 2.60 -7.45 -8.92
N SER A 56 2.88 -7.59 -7.63
CA SER A 56 3.23 -8.86 -7.01
C SER A 56 2.03 -9.80 -6.89
N GLN A 57 2.27 -11.10 -7.10
CA GLN A 57 1.28 -12.15 -6.82
C GLN A 57 0.95 -12.30 -5.32
N ASN A 58 1.77 -11.74 -4.42
CA ASN A 58 1.51 -11.75 -2.97
C ASN A 58 0.46 -10.70 -2.57
N THR A 59 0.14 -9.78 -3.47
CA THR A 59 -0.82 -8.72 -3.26
C THR A 59 -2.20 -9.30 -3.57
N VAL A 60 -3.07 -9.40 -2.58
CA VAL A 60 -4.46 -9.85 -2.79
C VAL A 60 -5.18 -8.74 -3.55
N ILE A 61 -5.14 -8.86 -4.87
CA ILE A 61 -5.72 -7.95 -5.85
C ILE A 61 -7.03 -8.58 -6.32
N PRO A 62 -8.16 -7.84 -6.25
CA PRO A 62 -9.38 -8.24 -6.95
C PRO A 62 -9.07 -8.47 -8.44
N SER A 63 -9.62 -9.53 -9.04
CA SER A 63 -9.42 -9.82 -10.46
C SER A 63 -10.04 -8.75 -11.38
N GLU A 64 -11.04 -8.02 -10.89
CA GLU A 64 -11.80 -7.03 -11.66
C GLU A 64 -12.25 -5.85 -10.78
N GLY A 65 -12.61 -4.74 -11.42
CA GLY A 65 -13.22 -3.56 -10.80
C GLY A 65 -12.34 -2.32 -10.72
N ALA A 66 -12.85 -1.27 -10.07
CA ALA A 66 -12.24 0.06 -10.04
C ALA A 66 -10.78 0.07 -9.53
N TYR A 67 -10.43 -0.84 -8.62
CA TYR A 67 -9.06 -0.98 -8.13
C TYR A 67 -8.09 -1.41 -9.24
N VAL A 68 -8.47 -2.37 -10.08
CA VAL A 68 -7.63 -2.89 -11.17
C VAL A 68 -7.40 -1.79 -12.21
N ALA A 69 -8.44 -1.04 -12.57
CA ALA A 69 -8.31 0.07 -13.51
C ALA A 69 -7.36 1.17 -12.98
N GLN A 70 -7.47 1.53 -11.70
CA GLN A 70 -6.58 2.50 -11.06
C GLN A 70 -5.15 1.99 -10.92
N LEU A 71 -4.97 0.69 -10.63
CA LEU A 71 -3.66 0.05 -10.56
C LEU A 71 -2.97 0.10 -11.93
N SER A 72 -3.67 -0.28 -12.99
CA SER A 72 -3.15 -0.19 -14.36
C SER A 72 -2.78 1.24 -14.74
N SER A 73 -3.63 2.21 -14.41
CA SER A 73 -3.34 3.63 -14.64
C SER A 73 -2.06 4.05 -13.91
N LEU A 74 -1.91 3.72 -12.63
CA LEU A 74 -0.70 4.03 -11.86
C LEU A 74 0.56 3.36 -12.44
N LEU A 75 0.46 2.11 -12.91
CA LEU A 75 1.59 1.43 -13.55
C LEU A 75 2.02 2.14 -14.83
N THR A 76 1.07 2.59 -15.66
CA THR A 76 1.35 3.40 -16.85
C THR A 76 1.98 4.76 -16.48
N LEU A 77 1.46 5.44 -15.46
CA LEU A 77 2.02 6.71 -14.96
C LEU A 77 3.48 6.59 -14.53
N MET A 78 3.85 5.48 -13.91
CA MET A 78 5.22 5.21 -13.50
C MET A 78 6.17 4.99 -14.70
N GLU A 79 5.65 4.54 -15.84
CA GLU A 79 6.43 4.29 -17.06
C GLU A 79 6.63 5.55 -17.91
N THR A 80 5.63 6.44 -17.93
CA THR A 80 5.65 7.66 -18.73
C THR A 80 6.43 8.82 -18.09
N LYS A 81 7.08 8.59 -16.93
CA LYS A 81 7.87 9.59 -16.19
C LYS A 81 7.08 10.88 -15.90
N GLN A 82 5.81 10.75 -15.54
CA GLN A 82 4.98 11.87 -15.09
C GLN A 82 5.45 12.45 -13.75
N SER A 83 4.89 13.60 -13.38
CA SER A 83 5.33 14.36 -12.20
C SER A 83 5.08 13.59 -10.90
N ASP A 84 5.91 13.85 -9.88
CA ASP A 84 5.76 13.23 -8.56
C ASP A 84 4.41 13.60 -7.91
N ALA A 85 3.85 14.76 -8.25
CA ALA A 85 2.52 15.19 -7.80
C ALA A 85 1.39 14.31 -8.40
N GLU A 86 1.45 13.99 -9.69
CA GLU A 86 0.48 13.10 -10.35
C GLU A 86 0.60 11.67 -9.80
N LEU A 87 1.83 11.17 -9.61
CA LEU A 87 2.09 9.88 -9.00
C LEU A 87 1.54 9.80 -7.57
N THR A 88 1.74 10.87 -6.79
CA THR A 88 1.20 11.00 -5.43
C THR A 88 -0.32 10.93 -5.44
N SER A 89 -0.98 11.69 -6.33
CA SER A 89 -2.44 11.71 -6.41
C SER A 89 -3.00 10.34 -6.80
N ALA A 90 -2.45 9.72 -7.84
CA ALA A 90 -2.86 8.40 -8.30
C ALA A 90 -2.68 7.31 -7.24
N LEU A 91 -1.57 7.35 -6.49
CA LEU A 91 -1.32 6.41 -5.39
C LEU A 91 -2.27 6.63 -4.20
N LYS A 92 -2.62 7.90 -3.89
CA LYS A 92 -3.63 8.23 -2.85
C LYS A 92 -5.00 7.68 -3.24
N GLU A 93 -5.41 7.88 -4.49
CA GLU A 93 -6.66 7.35 -5.02
C GLU A 93 -6.71 5.82 -5.01
N LEU A 94 -5.63 5.16 -5.48
CA LEU A 94 -5.52 3.70 -5.46
C LEU A 94 -5.70 3.15 -4.04
N ARG A 95 -5.04 3.76 -3.06
CA ARG A 95 -5.16 3.38 -1.64
C ARG A 95 -6.59 3.54 -1.13
N VAL A 96 -7.25 4.67 -1.41
CA VAL A 96 -8.63 4.92 -0.98
C VAL A 96 -9.57 3.86 -1.56
N THR A 97 -9.45 3.58 -2.86
CA THR A 97 -10.26 2.54 -3.51
C THR A 97 -9.95 1.15 -2.95
N TYR A 98 -8.69 0.83 -2.69
CA TYR A 98 -8.30 -0.44 -2.07
C TYR A 98 -8.96 -0.64 -0.70
N LEU A 99 -8.90 0.38 0.16
CA LEU A 99 -9.52 0.34 1.48
C LEU A 99 -11.03 0.10 1.38
N ARG A 100 -11.71 0.84 0.50
CA ARG A 100 -13.16 0.79 0.34
C ARG A 100 -13.65 -0.50 -0.31
N SER A 101 -12.99 -0.94 -1.37
CA SER A 101 -13.47 -2.01 -2.25
C SER A 101 -12.89 -3.38 -1.90
N VAL A 102 -11.77 -3.44 -1.16
CA VAL A 102 -11.06 -4.69 -0.87
C VAL A 102 -10.98 -4.94 0.63
N LEU A 103 -10.31 -4.06 1.38
CA LEU A 103 -10.04 -4.30 2.80
C LEU A 103 -11.32 -4.26 3.65
N HIS A 104 -12.12 -3.19 3.56
CA HIS A 104 -13.33 -3.05 4.38
C HIS A 104 -14.33 -4.20 4.18
N PRO A 105 -14.64 -4.64 2.93
CA PRO A 105 -15.50 -5.80 2.71
C PRO A 105 -14.90 -7.09 3.30
N ALA A 106 -13.61 -7.33 3.11
CA ALA A 106 -12.95 -8.52 3.63
C ALA A 106 -12.98 -8.59 5.17
N VAL A 107 -12.66 -7.47 5.84
CA VAL A 107 -12.75 -7.36 7.30
C VAL A 107 -14.19 -7.55 7.77
N ARG A 108 -15.17 -6.94 7.10
CA ARG A 108 -16.59 -7.12 7.42
C ARG A 108 -17.02 -8.58 7.31
N ASN A 109 -16.56 -9.28 6.29
CA ASN A 109 -16.85 -10.70 6.08
C ASN A 109 -16.20 -11.57 7.16
N TYR A 110 -14.92 -11.33 7.47
CA TYR A 110 -14.22 -12.03 8.56
C TYR A 110 -14.90 -11.85 9.93
N MET A 111 -15.44 -10.65 10.18
CA MET A 111 -16.16 -10.37 11.44
C MET A 111 -17.52 -11.09 11.52
N LYS A 112 -18.12 -11.45 10.39
CA LYS A 112 -19.38 -12.20 10.29
C LYS A 112 -19.17 -13.71 10.34
N ASP A 113 -18.12 -14.20 9.71
CA ASP A 113 -17.80 -15.63 9.58
C ASP A 113 -16.30 -15.87 9.80
N THR A 114 -15.98 -16.51 10.92
CA THR A 114 -14.60 -16.78 11.35
C THR A 114 -14.00 -18.05 10.75
N SER A 115 -14.73 -18.75 9.87
CA SER A 115 -14.20 -19.90 9.14
C SER A 115 -13.10 -19.50 8.13
N LYS A 116 -13.06 -18.22 7.73
CA LYS A 116 -12.02 -17.69 6.84
C LYS A 116 -10.70 -17.44 7.60
N PRO A 117 -9.54 -17.82 7.05
CA PRO A 117 -8.25 -17.63 7.71
C PRO A 117 -7.95 -16.15 8.00
N ALA A 118 -7.57 -15.85 9.25
CA ALA A 118 -7.10 -14.51 9.64
C ALA A 118 -5.86 -14.06 8.84
N ALA A 119 -5.10 -15.02 8.32
CA ALA A 119 -3.92 -14.78 7.47
C ALA A 119 -4.28 -14.03 6.17
N ASP A 120 -5.47 -14.23 5.61
CA ASP A 120 -5.89 -13.57 4.38
C ASP A 120 -6.18 -12.09 4.62
N VAL A 121 -6.80 -11.76 5.76
CA VAL A 121 -7.08 -10.37 6.15
C VAL A 121 -5.79 -9.64 6.53
N LYS A 122 -4.84 -10.32 7.19
CA LYS A 122 -3.51 -9.75 7.46
C LYS A 122 -2.82 -9.27 6.18
N LYS A 123 -2.77 -10.09 5.13
CA LYS A 123 -2.13 -9.73 3.86
C LYS A 123 -2.75 -8.46 3.24
N LEU A 124 -4.05 -8.24 3.44
CA LEU A 124 -4.71 -7.01 3.00
C LEU A 124 -4.22 -5.77 3.77
N TYR A 125 -4.00 -5.90 5.08
CA TYR A 125 -3.40 -4.82 5.87
C TYR A 125 -1.93 -4.57 5.50
N ASP A 126 -1.16 -5.63 5.24
CA ASP A 126 0.22 -5.52 4.76
C ASP A 126 0.27 -4.67 3.46
N ASN A 127 -0.66 -4.89 2.53
CA ASN A 127 -0.74 -4.09 1.30
C ASN A 127 -0.99 -2.60 1.56
N VAL A 128 -1.83 -2.26 2.55
CA VAL A 128 -2.05 -0.86 2.94
C VAL A 128 -0.78 -0.26 3.53
N ALA A 129 -0.06 -1.00 4.36
CA ALA A 129 1.21 -0.54 4.93
C ALA A 129 2.24 -0.28 3.83
N MET A 130 2.35 -1.16 2.83
CA MET A 130 3.25 -0.95 1.70
C MET A 130 2.82 0.25 0.82
N MET A 131 1.53 0.42 0.55
CA MET A 131 1.02 1.62 -0.14
C MET A 131 1.35 2.91 0.64
N ASN A 132 1.27 2.89 1.97
CA ASN A 132 1.67 4.03 2.80
C ASN A 132 3.18 4.30 2.74
N GLY A 133 4.00 3.24 2.70
CA GLY A 133 5.44 3.36 2.51
C GLY A 133 5.78 4.10 1.22
N LEU A 134 5.18 3.65 0.10
CA LEU A 134 5.32 4.28 -1.22
C LEU A 134 4.84 5.74 -1.21
N LEU A 135 3.69 6.02 -0.60
CA LEU A 135 3.17 7.39 -0.46
C LEU A 135 4.16 8.28 0.28
N GLY A 136 4.74 7.76 1.37
CA GLY A 136 5.73 8.50 2.13
C GLY A 136 7.00 8.84 1.33
N VAL A 137 7.40 7.99 0.39
CA VAL A 137 8.56 8.23 -0.49
C VAL A 137 8.25 9.34 -1.50
N VAL A 138 7.14 9.24 -2.23
CA VAL A 138 6.81 10.23 -3.27
C VAL A 138 6.42 11.59 -2.67
N ASP A 139 5.72 11.62 -1.52
CA ASP A 139 5.47 12.87 -0.77
C ASP A 139 6.79 13.51 -0.30
N PHE A 140 7.85 12.73 -0.07
CA PHE A 140 9.17 13.24 0.31
C PHE A 140 9.93 13.83 -0.88
N PHE A 141 9.84 13.22 -2.07
CA PHE A 141 10.42 13.79 -3.29
C PHE A 141 9.86 15.19 -3.56
N GLY A 142 8.53 15.36 -3.47
CA GLY A 142 7.90 16.67 -3.65
C GLY A 142 8.37 17.74 -2.66
N LYS A 143 8.79 17.34 -1.44
CA LYS A 143 9.36 18.27 -0.44
C LYS A 143 10.82 18.64 -0.70
N ILE A 144 11.59 17.77 -1.35
CA ILE A 144 12.98 18.09 -1.73
C ILE A 144 13.00 19.02 -2.94
N GLU A 145 12.06 18.87 -3.87
CA GLU A 145 12.01 19.68 -5.10
C GLU A 145 11.44 21.09 -4.89
N GLN A 146 10.76 21.33 -3.77
CA GLN A 146 10.24 22.65 -3.39
C GLN A 146 11.05 23.17 -2.19
N PRO A 147 12.24 23.77 -2.41
CA PRO A 147 13.01 24.40 -1.34
C PRO A 147 12.32 25.64 -0.75
#